data_AF-A0A8D2P5H7-F1
#
_entry.id   AF-A0A8D2P5H7-F1
#
_cell.length_a   1.000
_cell.length_b   1.000
_cell.length_c   1.000
_cell.angle_alpha   90.00
_cell.angle_beta   90.00
_cell.angle_gamma   90.00
#
_symmetry.space_group_name_H-M   'P 1'
#
loop_
_entity.id
_entity.type
_entity.pdbx_description
1 polymer ?
#
loop_
_entity_poly.entity_id
_entity_poly.type
_entity_poly.pdbx_seq_one_letter_code
_entity_poly.pdbx_strand_id
1 'polypeptide(L)'
;VNMPNLMTHLKKVSEQKPQATYYNVDMLKYQVSAQGIQSTPLNLAVSWRCDPASTDLRIDYKYNTEAMTTPVALNNVQFLVPVDGGVTKLQAVLPPAVWAFPNPRCSQGSLWGFHTGVGSLLARFQLSEGPSSPAPLAVQFTSEGSTLSTCDIELVGAGYRFSLIKKRFAAGQSVDCTAHPCSA
;
A
#
# COMPACT_ATOMS: atom_id res chain seq x y z
N VAL A 1 -1.20 2.43 33.60
CA VAL A 1 -2.49 1.92 33.09
C VAL A 1 -3.54 2.02 34.20
N ASN A 2 -4.77 2.44 33.90
CA ASN A 2 -5.86 2.43 34.87
C ASN A 2 -6.44 1.01 35.00
N MET A 3 -6.01 0.28 36.03
CA MET A 3 -6.35 -1.14 36.22
C MET A 3 -7.85 -1.42 36.42
N PRO A 4 -8.61 -0.63 37.22
CA PRO A 4 -10.06 -0.80 37.32
C PRO A 4 -10.77 -0.74 35.96
N ASN A 5 -10.48 0.29 35.16
CA ASN A 5 -11.12 0.45 33.85
C ASN A 5 -10.74 -0.68 32.90
N LEU A 6 -9.48 -1.13 32.93
CA LEU A 6 -9.02 -2.27 32.12
C LEU A 6 -9.76 -3.55 32.50
N MET A 7 -9.92 -3.84 33.80
CA MET A 7 -10.66 -5.03 34.26
C MET A 7 -12.13 -4.99 33.81
N THR A 8 -12.80 -3.85 33.95
CA THR A 8 -14.19 -3.69 33.48
C THR A 8 -14.30 -3.89 31.97
N HIS A 9 -13.36 -3.34 31.20
CA HIS A 9 -13.34 -3.50 29.76
C HIS A 9 -13.13 -4.97 29.35
N LEU A 10 -12.12 -5.63 29.93
CA LEU A 10 -11.80 -7.04 29.66
C LEU A 10 -12.96 -7.97 30.02
N LYS A 11 -13.62 -7.73 31.16
CA LYS A 11 -14.82 -8.48 31.54
C LYS A 11 -15.90 -8.36 30.45
N LYS A 12 -16.23 -7.14 30.04
CA LYS A 12 -17.25 -6.88 29.02
C LYS A 12 -16.94 -7.56 27.68
N VAL A 13 -15.70 -7.48 27.19
CA VAL A 13 -15.33 -8.12 25.90
C VAL A 13 -15.28 -9.64 26.01
N SER A 14 -14.93 -10.19 27.18
CA SER A 14 -14.93 -11.64 27.40
C SER A 14 -16.34 -12.23 27.43
N GLU A 15 -17.31 -11.51 28.01
CA GLU A 15 -18.72 -11.90 27.99
C GLU A 15 -19.30 -11.85 26.57
N GLN A 16 -18.87 -10.89 25.75
CA GLN A 16 -19.30 -10.77 24.36
C GLN A 16 -18.66 -11.81 23.44
N LYS A 17 -17.41 -12.22 23.71
CA LYS A 17 -16.63 -13.13 22.86
C LYS A 17 -15.94 -14.22 23.70
N PRO A 18 -16.71 -15.12 24.34
CA PRO A 18 -16.18 -16.06 25.32
C PRO A 18 -15.20 -17.11 24.73
N GLN A 19 -15.26 -17.34 23.42
CA GLN A 19 -14.39 -18.29 22.71
C GLN A 19 -13.11 -17.65 22.16
N ALA A 20 -12.87 -16.35 22.41
CA ALA A 20 -11.68 -15.66 21.91
C ALA A 20 -10.43 -16.05 22.72
N THR A 21 -9.35 -16.41 22.02
CA THR A 21 -8.06 -16.74 22.64
C THR A 21 -7.31 -15.50 23.16
N TYR A 22 -7.58 -14.32 22.57
CA TYR A 22 -6.95 -13.05 22.93
C TYR A 22 -7.96 -11.90 22.83
N TYR A 23 -7.80 -10.89 23.68
CA TYR A 23 -8.58 -9.64 23.66
C TYR A 23 -7.65 -8.47 23.37
N ASN A 24 -7.83 -7.83 22.21
CA ASN A 24 -7.04 -6.66 21.82
C ASN A 24 -7.60 -5.39 22.48
N VAL A 25 -6.72 -4.53 22.99
CA VAL A 25 -7.08 -3.24 23.58
C VAL A 25 -6.20 -2.15 22.97
N ASP A 26 -6.83 -1.12 22.39
CA ASP A 26 -6.11 0.01 21.79
C ASP A 26 -5.50 0.89 22.89
N MET A 27 -4.17 1.03 22.88
CA MET A 27 -3.43 1.82 23.88
C MET A 27 -3.05 3.23 23.38
N LEU A 28 -2.61 3.33 22.13
CA LEU A 28 -2.04 4.54 21.56
C LEU A 28 -2.47 4.66 20.09
N LYS A 29 -2.89 5.86 19.71
CA LYS A 29 -2.97 6.29 18.31
C LYS A 29 -1.98 7.43 18.13
N TYR A 30 -1.14 7.34 17.11
CA TYR A 30 -0.08 8.30 16.87
C TYR A 30 0.09 8.53 15.37
N GLN A 31 0.75 9.64 15.04
CA GLN A 31 1.18 9.98 13.69
C GLN A 31 2.69 10.05 13.68
N VAL A 32 3.31 9.54 12.62
CA VAL A 32 4.74 9.60 12.41
C VAL A 32 5.05 10.78 11.52
N SER A 33 6.00 11.61 11.91
CA SER A 33 6.48 12.70 11.04
C SER A 33 7.22 12.09 9.84
N ALA A 34 6.90 12.55 8.63
CA ALA A 34 7.49 12.07 7.38
C ALA A 34 8.25 13.20 6.67
N GLN A 35 9.46 12.91 6.22
CA GLN A 35 10.33 13.84 5.48
C GLN A 35 10.27 13.57 3.98
N GLY A 36 9.07 13.58 3.42
CA GLY A 36 8.83 13.34 2.00
C GLY A 36 9.27 11.94 1.54
N ILE A 37 9.91 11.88 0.36
CA ILE A 37 10.27 10.63 -0.32
C ILE A 37 11.29 9.76 0.43
N GLN A 38 12.00 10.32 1.41
CA GLN A 38 12.94 9.54 2.23
C GLN A 38 12.22 8.68 3.28
N SER A 39 11.01 9.08 3.67
CA SER A 39 10.19 8.34 4.64
C SER A 39 9.20 7.37 3.99
N THR A 40 9.19 7.27 2.65
CA THR A 40 8.35 6.32 1.91
C THR A 40 9.12 5.03 1.64
N PRO A 41 8.61 3.84 2.05
CA PRO A 41 9.30 2.57 1.85
C PRO A 41 9.33 2.10 0.39
N LEU A 42 8.46 2.67 -0.44
CA LEU A 42 8.42 2.43 -1.88
C LEU A 42 8.24 3.77 -2.58
N ASN A 43 9.26 4.19 -3.31
CA ASN A 43 9.23 5.41 -4.11
C ASN A 43 8.67 5.07 -5.48
N LEU A 44 7.81 5.95 -6.00
CA LEU A 44 7.10 5.75 -7.25
C LEU A 44 7.37 6.93 -8.18
N ALA A 45 7.36 6.66 -9.48
CA ALA A 45 7.31 7.67 -10.51
C ALA A 45 6.44 7.14 -11.65
N VAL A 46 5.44 7.92 -12.05
CA VAL A 46 4.45 7.50 -13.05
C VAL A 46 4.51 8.44 -14.24
N SER A 47 4.57 7.86 -15.43
CA SER A 47 4.54 8.59 -16.70
C SER A 47 3.42 8.06 -17.56
N TRP A 48 2.68 8.99 -18.16
CA TRP A 48 1.56 8.72 -19.06
C TRP A 48 1.88 9.30 -20.44
N ARG A 49 1.54 8.55 -21.48
CA ARG A 49 1.45 9.06 -22.85
C ARG A 49 0.09 8.66 -23.38
N CYS A 50 -0.78 9.66 -23.55
CA CYS A 50 -2.16 9.47 -23.96
C CYS A 50 -2.31 9.85 -25.44
N ASP A 51 -2.38 8.86 -26.31
CA ASP A 51 -2.72 9.04 -27.72
C ASP A 51 -4.22 8.79 -27.94
N PRO A 52 -4.83 9.32 -29.02
CA PRO A 52 -6.26 9.12 -29.27
C PRO A 52 -6.70 7.64 -29.38
N ALA A 53 -5.80 6.76 -29.84
CA ALA A 53 -6.09 5.33 -30.04
C ALA A 53 -5.43 4.41 -29.00
N SER A 54 -4.50 4.93 -28.18
CA SER A 54 -3.73 4.11 -27.24
C SER A 54 -3.17 4.91 -26.07
N THR A 55 -2.96 4.25 -24.94
CA THR A 55 -2.33 4.83 -23.75
C THR A 55 -1.14 4.00 -23.33
N ASP A 56 0.03 4.64 -23.26
CA ASP A 56 1.23 4.05 -22.68
C ASP A 56 1.39 4.52 -21.24
N LEU A 57 1.45 3.56 -20.31
CA LEU A 57 1.67 3.77 -18.89
C LEU A 57 3.03 3.18 -18.50
N ARG A 58 3.84 3.99 -17.82
CA ARG A 58 5.10 3.57 -17.20
C ARG A 58 5.07 3.89 -15.71
N ILE A 59 5.33 2.89 -14.87
CA ILE A 59 5.47 3.03 -13.43
C ILE A 59 6.87 2.56 -13.06
N ASP A 60 7.73 3.49 -12.68
CA ASP A 60 9.03 3.18 -12.10
C ASP A 60 8.87 3.12 -10.58
N TYR A 61 9.40 2.07 -9.95
CA TYR A 61 9.36 1.89 -8.50
C TYR A 61 10.75 1.61 -7.96
N LYS A 62 11.03 2.13 -6.76
CA LYS A 62 12.29 1.92 -6.04
C LYS A 62 12.02 1.65 -4.58
N TYR A 63 12.39 0.45 -4.14
CA TYR A 63 12.40 0.09 -2.73
C TYR A 63 13.41 0.95 -1.96
N ASN A 64 12.95 1.56 -0.87
CA ASN A 64 13.75 2.46 -0.04
C ASN A 64 14.01 1.82 1.33
N THR A 65 15.24 1.38 1.55
CA THR A 65 15.68 0.78 2.81
C THR A 65 15.75 1.79 3.96
N GLU A 66 15.99 3.07 3.66
CA GLU A 66 16.21 4.13 4.65
C GLU A 66 14.92 4.57 5.34
N ALA A 67 13.76 4.29 4.73
CA ALA A 67 12.46 4.58 5.31
C ALA A 67 12.08 3.64 6.48
N MET A 68 12.85 2.58 6.72
CA MET A 68 12.56 1.56 7.72
C MET A 68 13.67 1.44 8.75
N THR A 69 13.29 1.16 10.00
CA THR A 69 14.24 0.92 11.09
C THR A 69 15.14 -0.27 10.81
N THR A 70 14.53 -1.38 10.36
CA THR A 70 15.21 -2.57 9.89
C THR A 70 14.65 -2.87 8.50
N PRO A 71 15.49 -2.98 7.45
CA PRO A 71 15.01 -3.30 6.10
C PRO A 71 14.31 -4.65 6.06
N VAL A 72 13.04 -4.68 5.62
CA VAL A 72 12.24 -5.90 5.46
C VAL A 72 11.44 -5.85 4.18
N ALA A 73 11.23 -7.01 3.55
CA ALA A 73 10.48 -7.10 2.30
C ALA A 73 9.06 -6.51 2.41
N LEU A 74 8.63 -5.91 1.30
CA LEU A 74 7.23 -5.57 1.05
C LEU A 74 6.56 -6.77 0.37
N ASN A 75 5.46 -7.22 0.95
CA ASN A 75 4.69 -8.37 0.50
C ASN A 75 3.40 -7.92 -0.17
N ASN A 76 2.89 -8.75 -1.08
CA ASN A 76 1.63 -8.52 -1.79
C ASN A 76 1.58 -7.12 -2.43
N VAL A 77 2.66 -6.72 -3.10
CA VAL A 77 2.74 -5.42 -3.77
C VAL A 77 1.79 -5.42 -4.98
N GLN A 78 0.86 -4.48 -5.00
CA GLN A 78 -0.15 -4.35 -6.05
C GLN A 78 -0.20 -2.90 -6.53
N PHE A 79 -0.28 -2.72 -7.84
CA PHE A 79 -0.40 -1.41 -8.48
C PHE A 79 -1.80 -1.32 -9.10
N LEU A 80 -2.59 -0.35 -8.66
CA LEU A 80 -3.96 -0.13 -9.12
C LEU A 80 -4.03 1.21 -9.84
N VAL A 81 -4.35 1.19 -11.13
CA VAL A 81 -4.40 2.40 -11.95
C VAL A 81 -5.73 2.47 -12.71
N PRO A 82 -6.55 3.51 -12.49
CA PRO A 82 -7.68 3.80 -13.36
C PRO A 82 -7.21 4.16 -14.76
N VAL A 83 -7.75 3.50 -15.79
CA VAL A 83 -7.59 3.92 -17.20
C VAL A 83 -8.98 4.11 -17.80
N ASP A 84 -9.26 5.32 -18.27
CA ASP A 84 -10.48 5.70 -18.98
C ASP A 84 -10.27 5.62 -20.51
N GLY A 85 -11.25 6.07 -21.30
CA GLY A 85 -11.19 6.05 -22.78
C GLY A 85 -11.64 4.73 -23.43
N GLY A 86 -12.43 3.91 -22.73
CA GLY A 86 -12.99 2.68 -23.28
C GLY A 86 -11.90 1.67 -23.65
N VAL A 87 -11.15 1.19 -22.65
CA VAL A 87 -10.07 0.21 -22.86
C VAL A 87 -10.64 -1.05 -23.51
N THR A 88 -10.26 -1.29 -24.76
CA THR A 88 -10.71 -2.46 -25.54
C THR A 88 -9.77 -3.65 -25.38
N LYS A 89 -8.47 -3.38 -25.26
CA LYS A 89 -7.43 -4.42 -25.20
C LYS A 89 -6.18 -3.92 -24.49
N LEU A 90 -5.59 -4.78 -23.66
CA LEU A 90 -4.20 -4.62 -23.19
C LEU A 90 -3.26 -5.26 -24.22
N GLN A 91 -2.44 -4.44 -24.89
CA GLN A 91 -1.58 -4.89 -25.99
C GLN A 91 -0.26 -5.47 -25.49
N ALA A 92 0.38 -4.78 -24.55
CA ALA A 92 1.65 -5.17 -23.99
C ALA A 92 1.67 -4.86 -22.50
N VAL A 93 2.23 -5.78 -21.72
CA VAL A 93 2.52 -5.57 -20.30
C VAL A 93 3.87 -6.20 -19.99
N LEU A 94 4.76 -5.42 -19.38
CA LEU A 94 6.09 -5.88 -19.00
C LEU A 94 6.43 -5.33 -17.62
N PRO A 95 6.85 -6.18 -16.65
CA PRO A 95 6.84 -7.65 -16.64
C PRO A 95 5.43 -8.23 -16.83
N PRO A 96 5.28 -9.55 -17.07
CA PRO A 96 3.99 -10.21 -17.14
C PRO A 96 3.20 -9.92 -15.86
N ALA A 97 2.18 -9.09 -15.98
CA ALA A 97 1.29 -8.75 -14.89
C ALA A 97 -0.12 -9.19 -15.28
N VAL A 98 -0.85 -9.71 -14.29
CA VAL A 98 -2.27 -9.98 -14.48
C VAL A 98 -2.97 -8.62 -14.56
N TRP A 99 -3.85 -8.43 -15.54
CA TRP A 99 -4.73 -7.27 -15.60
C TRP A 99 -6.13 -7.73 -15.20
N ALA A 100 -6.59 -7.32 -14.04
CA ALA A 100 -7.91 -7.70 -13.54
C ALA A 100 -8.83 -6.48 -13.52
N PHE A 101 -10.00 -6.60 -14.14
CA PHE A 101 -11.08 -5.62 -13.99
C PHE A 101 -11.79 -5.88 -12.65
N PRO A 102 -11.72 -4.98 -11.66
CA PRO A 102 -12.36 -5.19 -10.36
C PRO A 102 -13.89 -5.30 -10.44
N ASN A 103 -14.49 -4.78 -11.52
CA ASN A 103 -15.93 -4.75 -11.71
C ASN A 103 -16.27 -4.78 -13.21
N PRO A 104 -17.26 -5.55 -13.69
CA PRO A 104 -17.68 -5.53 -15.10
C PRO A 104 -18.30 -4.19 -15.58
N ARG A 105 -18.46 -3.21 -14.67
CA ARG A 105 -18.90 -1.83 -14.98
C ARG A 105 -17.80 -0.77 -14.81
N CYS A 106 -16.59 -1.16 -14.42
CA CYS A 106 -15.46 -0.24 -14.27
C CYS A 106 -14.38 -0.60 -15.31
N SER A 107 -13.94 0.36 -16.12
CA SER A 107 -12.82 0.20 -17.08
C SER A 107 -11.44 0.18 -16.40
N GLN A 108 -11.39 0.10 -15.07
CA GLN A 108 -10.18 0.15 -14.27
C GLN A 108 -9.57 -1.25 -14.18
N GLY A 109 -8.24 -1.36 -14.28
CA GLY A 109 -7.57 -2.63 -14.02
C GLY A 109 -6.37 -2.51 -13.09
N SER A 110 -6.03 -3.61 -12.44
CA SER A 110 -4.90 -3.71 -11.52
C SER A 110 -3.77 -4.54 -12.11
N LEU A 111 -2.53 -4.12 -11.89
CA LEU A 111 -1.30 -4.80 -12.27
C LEU A 111 -0.68 -5.47 -11.03
N TRP A 112 -0.36 -6.75 -11.16
CA TRP A 112 0.28 -7.55 -10.12
C TRP A 112 1.76 -7.71 -10.47
N GLY A 113 2.65 -7.15 -9.65
CA GLY A 113 4.09 -7.18 -9.85
C GLY A 113 4.80 -7.83 -8.66
N PHE A 114 5.85 -8.61 -8.93
CA PHE A 114 6.59 -9.35 -7.93
C PHE A 114 8.05 -8.88 -7.82
N HIS A 115 8.52 -8.83 -6.56
CA HIS A 115 9.91 -8.81 -6.08
C HIS A 115 10.71 -7.50 -6.04
N THR A 116 11.61 -7.51 -5.05
CA THR A 116 12.35 -6.44 -4.40
C THR A 116 13.32 -5.70 -5.32
N GLY A 117 13.39 -4.36 -5.18
CA GLY A 117 14.46 -3.55 -5.77
C GLY A 117 13.95 -2.33 -6.51
N VAL A 118 14.67 -1.97 -7.57
CA VAL A 118 14.29 -0.95 -8.55
C VAL A 118 13.73 -1.66 -9.77
N GLY A 119 12.58 -1.23 -10.26
CA GLY A 119 11.95 -1.83 -11.44
C GLY A 119 11.01 -0.87 -12.16
N SER A 120 10.52 -1.33 -13.30
CA SER A 120 9.60 -0.60 -14.15
C SER A 120 8.46 -1.52 -14.57
N LEU A 121 7.22 -1.04 -14.47
CA LEU A 121 6.05 -1.64 -15.09
C LEU A 121 5.67 -0.80 -16.31
N LEU A 122 5.54 -1.45 -17.45
CA LEU A 122 5.12 -0.86 -18.71
C LEU A 122 3.82 -1.51 -19.14
N ALA A 123 2.82 -0.71 -19.49
CA ALA A 123 1.55 -1.19 -20.02
C ALA A 123 1.10 -0.33 -21.21
N ARG A 124 0.60 -0.97 -22.27
CA ARG A 124 -0.01 -0.31 -23.42
C ARG A 124 -1.46 -0.72 -23.56
N PHE A 125 -2.35 0.25 -23.46
CA PHE A 125 -3.80 0.07 -23.60
C PHE A 125 -4.25 0.55 -24.97
N GLN A 126 -5.17 -0.18 -25.60
CA GLN A 126 -5.86 0.25 -26.80
C GLN A 126 -7.24 0.80 -26.42
N LEU A 127 -7.57 1.98 -26.93
CA LEU A 127 -8.78 2.73 -26.58
C LEU A 127 -9.79 2.72 -27.73
N SER A 128 -11.08 2.71 -27.42
CA SER A 128 -12.15 3.00 -28.38
C SER A 128 -12.62 4.44 -28.34
N GLU A 129 -12.53 5.09 -27.17
CA GLU A 129 -13.05 6.43 -26.90
C GLU A 129 -11.95 7.32 -26.29
N GLY A 130 -10.73 7.25 -26.85
CA GLY A 130 -9.60 8.04 -26.35
C GLY A 130 -9.66 9.53 -26.72
N PRO A 131 -8.74 10.35 -26.18
CA PRO A 131 -7.62 9.96 -25.31
C PRO A 131 -8.02 9.71 -23.85
N SER A 132 -7.22 8.92 -23.13
CA SER A 132 -7.37 8.74 -21.67
C SER A 132 -6.86 9.95 -20.89
N SER A 133 -7.43 10.19 -19.71
CA SER A 133 -6.96 11.17 -18.73
C SER A 133 -6.03 10.50 -17.71
N PRO A 134 -4.83 11.06 -17.44
CA PRO A 134 -3.97 10.55 -16.37
C PRO A 134 -4.71 10.52 -15.03
N ALA A 135 -4.66 9.38 -14.36
CA ALA A 135 -5.34 9.18 -13.09
C ALA A 135 -4.36 8.70 -12.00
N PRO A 136 -4.68 8.91 -10.71
CA PRO A 136 -3.74 8.58 -9.65
C PRO A 136 -3.49 7.07 -9.54
N LEU A 137 -2.22 6.69 -9.41
CA LEU A 137 -1.81 5.33 -9.07
C LEU A 137 -2.02 5.10 -7.57
N ALA A 138 -2.70 4.02 -7.22
CA ALA A 138 -2.75 3.50 -5.87
C ALA A 138 -1.86 2.26 -5.74
N VAL A 139 -1.10 2.18 -4.66
CA VAL A 139 -0.27 1.00 -4.36
C VAL A 139 -0.68 0.38 -3.02
N GLN A 140 -0.79 -0.95 -3.01
CA GLN A 140 -1.02 -1.73 -1.80
C GLN A 140 0.16 -2.65 -1.53
N PHE A 141 0.60 -2.73 -0.28
CA PHE A 141 1.57 -3.70 0.18
C PHE A 141 1.45 -3.89 1.69
N THR A 142 1.99 -4.98 2.21
CA THR A 142 2.12 -5.24 3.65
C THR A 142 3.56 -5.59 4.00
N SER A 143 4.00 -5.27 5.21
CA SER A 143 5.29 -5.69 5.74
C SER A 143 5.17 -6.08 7.20
N GLU A 144 5.85 -7.15 7.59
CA GLU A 144 5.89 -7.65 8.96
C GLU A 144 7.34 -7.75 9.43
N GLY A 145 7.62 -7.40 10.68
CA GLY A 145 8.96 -7.45 11.28
C GLY A 145 9.66 -6.10 11.44
N SER A 146 9.06 -4.99 11.01
CA SER A 146 9.64 -3.64 11.11
C SER A 146 8.58 -2.55 11.33
N THR A 147 9.04 -1.34 11.65
CA THR A 147 8.23 -0.11 11.77
C THR A 147 8.89 1.04 11.00
N LEU A 148 8.05 2.00 10.57
CA LEU A 148 8.50 3.28 10.00
C LEU A 148 8.84 4.32 11.07
N SER A 149 8.30 4.17 12.28
CA SER A 149 8.41 5.15 13.38
C SER A 149 9.62 4.98 14.28
N THR A 150 10.40 3.91 14.10
CA THR A 150 11.46 3.45 15.02
C THR A 150 11.01 3.22 16.46
N CYS A 151 9.71 3.33 16.78
CA CYS A 151 9.22 3.17 18.15
C CYS A 151 9.34 1.72 18.62
N ASP A 152 9.64 1.58 19.91
CA ASP A 152 9.54 0.32 20.63
C ASP A 152 8.75 0.47 21.92
N ILE A 153 8.47 -0.64 22.59
CA ILE A 153 7.76 -0.68 23.86
C ILE A 153 8.52 -1.51 24.89
N GLU A 154 8.60 -0.97 26.10
CA GLU A 154 9.19 -1.65 27.25
C GLU A 154 8.20 -1.73 28.41
N LEU A 155 8.35 -2.75 29.26
CA LEU A 155 7.59 -2.87 30.50
C LEU A 155 8.41 -2.33 31.65
N VAL A 156 7.77 -1.52 32.49
CA VAL A 156 8.34 -1.02 33.73
C VAL A 156 7.62 -1.68 34.90
N GLY A 157 8.40 -2.27 35.82
CA GLY A 157 7.90 -2.98 37.01
C GLY A 157 7.79 -4.50 36.83
N ALA A 158 7.42 -5.19 37.91
CA ALA A 158 7.24 -6.64 37.94
C ALA A 158 5.76 -7.03 37.81
N GLY A 159 5.49 -8.24 37.30
CA GLY A 159 4.14 -8.83 37.25
C GLY A 159 3.59 -9.09 35.85
N TYR A 160 4.17 -8.47 34.82
CA TYR A 160 3.83 -8.71 33.42
C TYR A 160 5.08 -8.99 32.60
N ARG A 161 4.92 -9.73 31.51
CA ARG A 161 5.96 -9.94 30.50
C ARG A 161 5.37 -9.84 29.11
N PHE A 162 6.13 -9.35 28.15
CA PHE A 162 5.75 -9.50 26.75
C PHE A 162 5.96 -10.96 26.32
N SER A 163 4.93 -11.57 25.75
CA SER A 163 5.05 -12.85 25.06
C SER A 163 5.57 -12.66 23.64
N LEU A 164 5.15 -11.58 22.98
CA LEU A 164 5.50 -11.23 21.60
C LEU A 164 5.30 -9.72 21.39
N ILE A 165 6.24 -9.08 20.67
CA ILE A 165 6.08 -7.73 20.14
C ILE A 165 5.96 -7.85 18.62
N LYS A 166 4.75 -7.70 18.08
CA LYS A 166 4.49 -7.77 16.64
C LYS A 166 4.57 -6.38 16.01
N LYS A 167 5.57 -6.16 15.16
CA LYS A 167 5.78 -4.93 14.38
C LYS A 167 5.34 -5.16 12.93
N ARG A 168 4.51 -4.28 12.37
CA ARG A 168 4.05 -4.35 10.98
C ARG A 168 3.62 -2.98 10.48
N PHE A 169 3.67 -2.78 9.18
CA PHE A 169 3.09 -1.63 8.50
C PHE A 169 2.48 -2.07 7.16
N ALA A 170 1.57 -1.26 6.62
CA ALA A 170 0.93 -1.51 5.34
C ALA A 170 0.72 -0.18 4.62
N ALA A 171 0.68 -0.23 3.29
CA ALA A 171 0.26 0.93 2.51
C ALA A 171 -1.22 1.22 2.77
N GLY A 172 -1.54 2.48 3.06
CA GLY A 172 -2.89 3.00 2.91
C GLY A 172 -3.22 3.27 1.43
N GLN A 173 -4.20 4.15 1.15
CA GLN A 173 -4.30 4.77 -0.18
C GLN A 173 -3.08 5.66 -0.40
N SER A 174 -1.99 5.09 -0.90
CA SER A 174 -0.85 5.87 -1.36
C SER A 174 -1.18 6.42 -2.73
N VAL A 175 -1.61 7.68 -2.77
CA VAL A 175 -1.88 8.42 -4.01
C VAL A 175 -0.62 9.21 -4.31
N ASP A 176 0.17 8.78 -5.30
CA ASP A 176 1.31 9.60 -5.72
C ASP A 176 0.83 10.69 -6.70
N CYS A 177 0.98 11.94 -6.27
CA CYS A 177 0.54 13.14 -6.98
C CYS A 177 1.72 13.80 -7.70
N THR A 178 2.39 13.07 -8.58
CA THR A 178 3.29 13.69 -9.58
C THR A 178 2.92 13.20 -10.97
N ALA A 179 1.67 13.41 -11.36
CA ALA A 179 1.33 13.41 -12.77
C ALA A 179 1.90 14.70 -13.37
N HIS A 180 3.05 14.61 -14.05
CA HIS A 180 3.45 15.69 -14.95
C HIS A 180 2.35 15.82 -16.02
N PRO A 181 1.77 17.02 -16.22
CA PRO A 181 0.75 17.20 -17.24
C PRO A 181 1.33 16.85 -18.60
N CYS A 182 0.60 16.02 -19.37
CA CYS A 182 0.90 15.76 -20.76
C CYS A 182 1.04 17.10 -21.49
N SER A 183 2.26 17.47 -21.87
CA SER A 183 2.49 18.57 -22.79
C SER A 183 1.96 18.15 -24.17
N ALA A 184 1.05 18.96 -24.68
CA ALA A 184 0.43 18.86 -26.01
C ALA A 184 1.46 18.96 -27.15
#